data_AF-A0A9D2T3S9-F1
#
_entry.id   AF-A0A9D2T3S9-F1
#
_cell.length_a   1.000
_cell.length_b   1.000
_cell.length_c   1.000
_cell.angle_alpha   90.00
_cell.angle_beta   90.00
_cell.angle_gamma   90.00
#
_symmetry.space_group_name_H-M   'P 1'
#
loop_
_entity.id
_entity.type
_entity.pdbx_description
1 polymer ?
#
loop_
_entity_poly.entity_id
_entity_poly.type
_entity_poly.pdbx_seq_one_letter_code
_entity_poly.pdbx_strand_id
1 'polypeptide(L)'
;LWRRILEMAADGSYDILVMDEFMAAYRYGLIPREEALTFLREKPAGLEVVLTGRDPDERLVELADYVSEIRKVKHPFDRGIRARRGIEY
;
A
#
# COMPACT_ATOMS: atom_id res chain seq x y z
N LEU A 1 -11.10 10.55 -3.53
CA LEU A 1 -10.16 10.03 -2.52
C LEU A 1 -8.71 10.22 -2.97
N TRP A 2 -8.27 9.59 -4.06
CA TRP A 2 -6.88 9.67 -4.57
C TRP A 2 -6.28 11.08 -4.61
N ARG A 3 -6.95 12.05 -5.27
CA ARG A 3 -6.46 13.44 -5.33
C ARG A 3 -6.19 14.08 -3.96
N ARG A 4 -7.06 13.81 -2.98
CA ARG A 4 -6.88 14.32 -1.61
C ARG A 4 -5.64 13.74 -0.95
N ILE A 5 -5.28 12.49 -1.26
CA ILE A 5 -4.04 11.87 -0.75
C ILE A 5 -2.83 12.60 -1.33
N LEU A 6 -2.84 12.92 -2.62
CA LEU A 6 -1.76 13.68 -3.27
C LEU A 6 -1.61 15.08 -2.64
N GLU A 7 -2.71 15.77 -2.39
CA GLU A 7 -2.72 17.08 -1.71
C GLU A 7 -2.13 16.96 -0.28
N MET A 8 -2.57 15.97 0.50
CA MET A 8 -2.06 15.74 1.86
C MET A 8 -0.58 15.35 1.87
N ALA A 9 -0.13 14.56 0.91
CA ALA A 9 1.27 14.18 0.79
C ALA A 9 2.15 15.38 0.42
N ALA A 10 1.65 16.29 -0.43
CA ALA A 10 2.37 17.49 -0.85
C ALA A 10 2.45 18.58 0.23
N ASP A 11 1.51 18.59 1.18
CA ASP A 11 1.43 19.58 2.27
C ASP A 11 2.66 19.56 3.21
N GLY A 12 3.42 18.46 3.23
CA GLY A 12 4.66 18.34 4.01
C GLY A 12 4.45 18.20 5.52
N SER A 13 3.19 18.12 6.00
CA SER A 13 2.85 17.92 7.41
C SER A 13 2.94 16.47 7.90
N TYR A 14 3.34 15.53 7.04
CA TYR A 14 3.42 14.11 7.35
C TYR A 14 4.79 13.54 7.01
N ASP A 15 5.38 12.82 7.95
CA ASP A 15 6.61 12.07 7.72
C ASP A 15 6.32 10.67 7.16
N ILE A 16 5.14 10.10 7.40
CA ILE A 16 4.76 8.75 6.95
C ILE A 16 3.33 8.76 6.40
N LEU A 17 3.15 8.18 5.21
CA LEU A 17 1.86 7.86 4.59
C LEU A 17 1.69 6.34 4.45
N VAL A 18 0.70 5.79 5.14
CA VAL A 18 0.33 4.36 5.02
C VAL A 18 -0.88 4.21 4.11
N MET A 19 -0.72 3.48 3.02
CA MET A 19 -1.77 3.16 2.06
C MET A 19 -2.11 1.68 2.14
N ASP A 20 -3.10 1.38 2.96
CA ASP A 20 -3.57 0.01 3.16
C ASP A 20 -4.36 -0.51 1.93
N GLU A 21 -4.10 -1.75 1.53
CA GLU A 21 -4.69 -2.43 0.37
C GLU A 21 -4.49 -1.68 -0.97
N PHE A 22 -3.39 -0.92 -1.09
CA PHE A 22 -3.03 -0.18 -2.28
C PHE A 22 -2.93 -1.08 -3.52
N MET A 23 -2.34 -2.26 -3.38
CA MET A 23 -2.09 -3.17 -4.51
C MET A 23 -3.39 -3.60 -5.19
N ALA A 24 -4.45 -3.82 -4.41
CA ALA A 24 -5.77 -4.14 -4.95
C ALA A 24 -6.34 -2.95 -5.74
N ALA A 25 -6.31 -1.75 -5.14
CA ALA A 25 -6.81 -0.54 -5.79
C ALA A 25 -6.05 -0.21 -7.09
N TYR A 26 -4.73 -0.36 -7.09
CA TYR A 26 -3.87 -0.17 -8.26
C TYR A 26 -4.16 -1.21 -9.37
N ARG A 27 -4.26 -2.50 -8.99
CA ARG A 27 -4.52 -3.60 -9.94
C ARG A 27 -5.88 -3.43 -10.63
N TYR A 28 -6.92 -3.12 -9.88
CA TYR A 28 -8.28 -2.95 -10.41
C TYR A 28 -8.52 -1.58 -11.07
N GLY A 29 -7.52 -0.72 -11.16
CA GLY A 29 -7.64 0.59 -11.83
C GLY A 29 -8.49 1.60 -11.08
N LEU A 30 -8.68 1.41 -9.77
CA LEU A 30 -9.34 2.39 -8.89
C LEU A 30 -8.44 3.61 -8.64
N ILE A 31 -7.13 3.43 -8.83
CA ILE A 31 -6.11 4.49 -8.83
C ILE A 31 -5.47 4.53 -10.22
N PRO A 32 -5.29 5.72 -10.83
CA PRO A 32 -4.59 5.84 -12.10
C PRO A 32 -3.13 5.39 -11.97
N ARG A 33 -2.76 4.33 -12.69
CA ARG A 33 -1.48 3.62 -12.49
C ARG A 33 -0.25 4.50 -12.72
N GLU A 34 -0.22 5.23 -13.83
CA GLU A 34 0.91 6.09 -14.16
C GLU A 34 1.03 7.27 -13.20
N GLU A 35 -0.10 7.86 -12.77
CA GLU A 35 -0.09 8.94 -11.77
C GLU A 35 0.43 8.44 -10.41
N ALA A 36 0.06 7.22 -10.00
CA ALA A 36 0.61 6.59 -8.80
C ALA A 36 2.11 6.37 -8.88
N LEU A 37 2.63 5.85 -10.00
CA LEU A 37 4.07 5.66 -10.19
C LEU A 37 4.82 7.00 -10.19
N THR A 38 4.26 8.03 -10.82
CA THR A 38 4.85 9.39 -10.80
C THR A 38 4.87 9.95 -9.39
N PHE A 39 3.75 9.87 -8.66
CA PHE A 39 3.69 10.31 -7.26
C PHE A 39 4.75 9.61 -6.39
N LEU A 40 4.91 8.30 -6.49
CA LEU A 40 5.87 7.56 -5.68
C LEU A 40 7.33 7.94 -6.00
N ARG A 41 7.63 8.32 -7.25
CA ARG A 41 8.95 8.84 -7.65
C ARG A 41 9.21 10.27 -7.18
N GLU A 42 8.17 11.11 -7.20
CA GLU A 42 8.27 12.56 -6.99
C GLU A 42 7.81 13.01 -5.60
N LYS A 43 7.42 12.07 -4.74
CA LYS A 43 7.00 12.37 -3.37
C LYS A 43 8.03 13.26 -2.66
N PRO A 44 7.60 14.13 -1.73
CA PRO A 44 8.53 14.92 -0.93
C PRO A 44 9.62 14.05 -0.30
N ALA A 45 10.86 14.53 -0.31
CA ALA A 45 12.02 13.73 0.11
C ALA A 45 11.93 13.21 1.55
N GLY A 46 11.27 13.96 2.44
CA GLY A 46 11.06 13.56 3.84
C GLY A 46 9.86 12.65 4.10
N LEU A 47 9.02 12.39 3.09
CA LEU A 47 7.82 11.56 3.25
C LEU A 47 8.16 10.10 2.97
N GLU A 48 7.98 9.22 3.95
CA GLU A 48 8.02 7.77 3.78
C GLU A 48 6.64 7.25 3.38
N VAL A 49 6.59 6.29 2.44
CA VAL A 49 5.33 5.72 1.95
C VAL A 49 5.32 4.21 2.15
N VAL A 50 4.32 3.72 2.88
CA VAL A 50 4.10 2.29 3.11
C VAL A 50 2.90 1.83 2.31
N LEU A 51 3.11 0.88 1.41
CA LEU A 51 2.06 0.28 0.60
C LEU A 51 1.82 -1.16 1.07
N THR A 52 0.56 -1.55 1.29
CA THR A 52 0.21 -2.92 1.64
C THR A 52 -0.69 -3.57 0.58
N GLY A 53 -0.74 -4.88 0.62
CA GLY A 53 -1.60 -5.70 -0.22
C GLY A 53 -0.83 -6.89 -0.79
N ARG A 54 -1.46 -7.58 -1.74
CA ARG A 54 -0.94 -8.83 -2.32
C ARG A 54 -0.56 -8.65 -3.78
N ASP A 55 0.32 -9.52 -4.26
CA ASP A 55 0.71 -9.66 -5.68
C ASP A 55 1.13 -8.33 -6.34
N PRO A 56 2.09 -7.58 -5.77
CA PRO A 56 2.42 -6.24 -6.25
C PRO A 56 2.85 -6.26 -7.73
N ASP A 57 2.52 -5.19 -8.46
CA ASP A 57 3.04 -4.96 -9.81
C ASP A 57 4.58 -4.83 -9.75
N GLU A 58 5.29 -5.45 -10.69
CA GLU A 58 6.76 -5.45 -10.73
C GLU A 58 7.32 -4.03 -10.70
N ARG A 59 6.65 -3.06 -11.35
CA ARG A 59 7.10 -1.65 -11.35
C ARG A 59 7.06 -1.01 -9.96
N LEU A 60 6.13 -1.44 -9.10
CA LEU A 60 6.06 -0.98 -7.71
C LEU A 60 7.18 -1.61 -6.87
N VAL A 61 7.49 -2.89 -7.13
CA VAL A 61 8.59 -3.61 -6.47
C VAL A 61 9.93 -3.00 -6.85
N GLU A 62 10.15 -2.72 -8.14
CA GLU A 62 11.38 -2.09 -8.64
C GLU A 62 11.59 -0.67 -8.10
N LEU A 63 10.49 0.06 -7.85
CA LEU A 63 10.54 1.43 -7.32
C LEU A 63 10.78 1.47 -5.81
N ALA A 64 10.41 0.42 -5.08
CA ALA A 64 10.46 0.41 -3.62
C ALA A 64 11.88 0.18 -3.10
N ASP A 65 12.29 0.99 -2.13
CA ASP A 65 13.57 0.79 -1.42
C ASP A 65 13.53 -0.48 -0.54
N TYR A 66 12.36 -0.80 0.03
CA TYR A 66 12.14 -1.98 0.85
C TYR A 66 10.93 -2.77 0.37
N VAL A 67 11.10 -4.09 0.30
CA VAL A 67 10.01 -5.03 0.03
C VAL A 67 10.04 -6.13 1.07
N SER A 68 8.95 -6.26 1.83
CA SER A 68 8.75 -7.35 2.80
C SER A 68 7.58 -8.23 2.35
N GLU A 69 7.82 -9.54 2.28
CA GLU A 69 6.80 -10.51 1.89
C GLU A 69 6.30 -11.31 3.10
N ILE A 70 5.03 -11.15 3.44
CA ILE A 70 4.38 -11.96 4.47
C ILE A 70 3.84 -13.25 3.83
N ARG A 71 4.59 -14.34 4.00
CA ARG A 71 4.18 -15.67 3.53
C ARG A 71 3.35 -16.41 4.58
N LYS A 72 2.16 -16.87 4.20
CA LYS A 72 1.28 -17.67 5.07
C LYS A 72 1.85 -19.08 5.29
N VAL A 73 2.64 -19.26 6.36
CA VAL A 73 3.11 -20.60 6.78
C VAL A 73 1.99 -21.40 7.45
N LYS A 74 1.16 -20.75 8.28
CA LYS A 74 -0.03 -21.32 8.92
C LYS A 74 -1.02 -20.21 9.25
N HIS A 75 -2.32 -20.50 9.18
CA HIS A 75 -3.36 -19.53 9.56
C HIS A 75 -4.53 -20.22 10.29
N PRO A 76 -5.18 -19.60 11.31
CA PRO A 76 -6.35 -20.19 11.99
C PRO A 76 -7.48 -20.60 11.05
N PHE A 77 -7.65 -19.84 9.97
CA PHE A 77 -8.62 -20.13 8.90
C PHE A 77 -8.40 -21.51 8.25
N ASP A 78 -7.16 -22.00 8.18
CA ASP A 78 -6.85 -23.34 7.64
C ASP A 78 -7.45 -24.46 8.50
N ARG A 79 -7.83 -24.17 9.76
CA ARG A 79 -8.55 -25.07 10.67
C ARG A 79 -10.04 -24.75 10.78
N GLY A 80 -10.58 -23.91 9.89
CA GLY A 80 -11.98 -23.49 9.89
C GLY A 80 -12.34 -22.41 10.92
N ILE A 81 -11.36 -21.82 11.62
CA ILE A 81 -11.61 -20.73 12.56
C ILE A 81 -11.85 -19.45 11.76
N ARG A 82 -13.05 -18.87 11.89
CA ARG A 82 -13.44 -17.62 11.22
C ARG A 82 -12.78 -16.39 11.87
N ALA A 83 -12.88 -15.26 11.18
CA ALA A 83 -12.40 -13.98 11.65
C ALA A 83 -12.99 -13.62 13.03
N ARG A 84 -12.16 -13.04 13.89
CA ARG A 84 -12.49 -12.68 15.27
C ARG A 84 -12.34 -11.18 15.44
N ARG A 85 -13.31 -10.59 16.14
CA ARG A 85 -13.27 -9.18 16.53
C ARG A 85 -12.04 -8.89 17.39
N GLY A 86 -11.36 -7.79 17.10
CA GLY A 86 -10.13 -7.34 17.76
C GLY A 86 -8.86 -8.05 17.28
N ILE A 87 -8.95 -9.04 16.37
CA ILE A 87 -7.79 -9.73 15.81
C ILE A 87 -7.74 -9.61 14.29
N GLU A 88 -8.79 -10.06 13.60
CA GLU A 88 -8.87 -9.98 12.14
C GLU A 88 -9.67 -8.76 11.65
N TYR A 89 -10.54 -8.19 12.51
CA TYR A 89 -11.33 -6.98 12.24
C TYR A 89 -11.78 -6.26 13.52
#